data_AF-A0A662SEJ8-F1
#
_entry.id   AF-A0A662SEJ8-F1
#
_cell.length_a   1.000
_cell.length_b   1.000
_cell.length_c   1.000
_cell.angle_alpha   90.00
_cell.angle_beta   90.00
_cell.angle_gamma   90.00
#
_symmetry.space_group_name_H-M   'P 1'
#
loop_
_entity.id
_entity.type
_entity.pdbx_description
1 polymer ?
#
loop_
_entity_poly.entity_id
_entity_poly.type
_entity_poly.pdbx_seq_one_letter_code
_entity_poly.pdbx_strand_id
1 'polypeptide(L)'
;MGSYQAGTTVTFEARFYNERTGSMVNPDVGSLSLKIYYNGSLFADCTSDIYQVDTGVYACDYSIPETADKGLYVYEWQATINGKPYRESGLFRVRKRKVG
;
A
#
# COMPACT_ATOMS: atom_id res chain seq x y z
N MET A 1 -11.31 -2.55 7.10
CA MET A 1 -10.14 -1.91 7.75
C MET A 1 -9.42 -2.95 8.60
N GLY A 2 -8.20 -3.33 8.23
CA GLY A 2 -7.39 -4.30 8.98
C GLY A 2 -6.82 -3.71 10.26
N SER A 3 -6.53 -4.56 11.26
CA SER A 3 -5.86 -4.15 12.47
C SER A 3 -4.76 -5.12 12.85
N TYR A 4 -3.55 -4.60 12.97
CA TYR A 4 -2.31 -5.38 13.01
C TYR A 4 -1.48 -5.01 14.24
N GLN A 5 -0.64 -5.93 14.69
CA GLN A 5 0.30 -5.66 15.77
C GLN A 5 1.58 -5.05 15.20
N ALA A 6 2.23 -4.16 15.94
CA ALA A 6 3.60 -3.77 15.62
C ALA A 6 4.50 -5.01 15.58
N GLY A 7 5.39 -5.08 14.59
CA GLY A 7 6.24 -6.25 14.31
C GLY A 7 5.65 -7.26 13.32
N THR A 8 4.39 -7.11 12.87
CA THR A 8 3.81 -8.03 11.89
C THR A 8 4.02 -7.55 10.46
N THR A 9 4.19 -8.49 9.53
CA THR A 9 4.14 -8.22 8.09
C THR A 9 2.71 -8.21 7.59
N VAL A 10 2.37 -7.21 6.78
CA VAL A 10 1.07 -7.02 6.14
C VAL A 10 1.28 -6.91 4.64
N THR A 11 0.49 -7.65 3.87
CA THR A 11 0.46 -7.51 2.41
C THR A 11 -0.56 -6.45 2.02
N PHE A 12 -0.12 -5.44 1.28
CA PHE A 12 -0.99 -4.49 0.59
C PHE A 12 -1.10 -4.92 -0.87
N GLU A 13 -2.32 -5.07 -1.37
CA GLU A 13 -2.59 -5.40 -2.77
C GLU A 13 -3.29 -4.22 -3.45
N ALA A 14 -2.95 -3.95 -4.70
CA ALA A 14 -3.65 -3.01 -5.58
C ALA A 14 -4.02 -3.69 -6.90
N ARG A 15 -5.18 -3.30 -7.44
CA ARG A 15 -5.71 -3.80 -8.71
C ARG A 15 -5.99 -2.64 -9.66
N PHE A 16 -5.29 -2.65 -10.78
CA PHE A 16 -5.39 -1.63 -11.80
C PHE A 16 -6.18 -2.17 -12.99
N TYR A 17 -7.20 -1.41 -13.38
CA TYR A 17 -8.07 -1.73 -14.51
C TYR A 17 -8.24 -0.51 -15.41
N ASN A 18 -8.46 -0.77 -16.70
CA ASN A 18 -8.85 0.25 -17.64
C ASN A 18 -10.34 0.59 -17.38
N GLU A 19 -10.61 1.80 -16.90
CA GLU A 19 -11.97 2.26 -16.58
C GLU A 19 -12.96 2.14 -17.75
N ARG A 20 -12.48 2.21 -19.00
CA ARG A 20 -13.33 2.13 -20.19
C ARG A 20 -13.73 0.69 -20.53
N THR A 21 -12.85 -0.28 -20.29
CA THR A 21 -13.07 -1.68 -20.71
C THR A 21 -13.33 -2.62 -19.54
N GLY A 22 -13.05 -2.19 -18.30
CA GLY A 22 -13.04 -3.02 -17.10
C GLY A 22 -11.93 -4.08 -17.06
N SER A 23 -11.05 -4.10 -18.07
CA SER A 23 -9.97 -5.10 -18.18
C SER A 23 -8.81 -4.73 -17.26
N MET A 24 -8.18 -5.73 -16.66
CA MET A 24 -6.93 -5.55 -15.91
C MET A 24 -5.83 -5.00 -16.83
N VAL A 25 -5.05 -4.04 -16.33
CA VAL A 25 -4.00 -3.38 -17.11
C VAL A 25 -2.82 -3.05 -16.20
N ASN A 26 -1.60 -3.24 -16.70
CA ASN A 26 -0.41 -2.82 -15.98
C ASN A 26 -0.30 -1.28 -16.03
N PRO A 27 0.11 -0.63 -14.93
CA PRO A 27 0.41 0.79 -14.94
C PRO A 27 1.64 1.10 -15.82
N ASP A 28 1.79 2.36 -16.20
CA ASP A 28 2.91 2.85 -17.00
C ASP A 28 4.24 2.59 -16.25
N VAL A 29 5.28 2.20 -16.98
CA VAL A 29 6.57 1.79 -16.41
C VAL A 29 7.14 2.90 -15.51
N GLY A 30 7.47 2.54 -14.27
CA GLY A 30 8.07 3.45 -13.29
C GLY A 30 7.09 4.44 -12.64
N SER A 31 5.79 4.36 -12.93
CA SER A 31 4.78 5.25 -12.31
C SER A 31 4.24 4.75 -10.97
N LEU A 32 4.42 3.47 -10.68
CA LEU A 32 3.83 2.81 -9.51
C LEU A 32 4.60 3.14 -8.22
N SER A 33 3.89 3.56 -7.18
CA SER A 33 4.45 3.78 -5.84
C SER A 33 3.46 3.40 -4.75
N LEU A 34 3.99 3.05 -3.59
CA LEU A 34 3.23 2.77 -2.37
C LEU A 34 3.88 3.52 -1.21
N LYS A 35 3.10 4.39 -0.57
CA LYS A 35 3.54 5.17 0.59
C LYS A 35 2.62 4.95 1.77
N ILE A 36 3.20 4.92 2.97
CA ILE A 36 2.48 4.77 4.23
C ILE A 36 2.63 6.06 5.02
N TYR A 37 1.53 6.56 5.57
CA TYR A 37 1.46 7.80 6.32
C TYR A 37 0.91 7.57 7.73
N TYR A 38 1.43 8.35 8.68
CA TYR A 38 0.95 8.42 10.06
C TYR A 38 0.84 9.88 10.48
N ASN A 39 -0.33 10.29 10.99
CA ASN A 39 -0.63 11.68 11.35
C ASN A 39 -0.33 12.69 10.21
N GLY A 40 -0.58 12.29 8.96
CA GLY A 40 -0.36 13.13 7.77
C GLY A 40 1.09 13.20 7.29
N SER A 41 2.04 12.65 8.04
CA SER A 41 3.45 12.60 7.66
C SER A 41 3.80 11.27 7.00
N LEU A 42 4.74 11.29 6.05
CA LEU A 42 5.29 10.08 5.46
C LEU A 42 5.96 9.24 6.54
N PHE A 43 5.51 8.00 6.69
CA PHE A 43 6.02 7.03 7.65
C PHE A 43 6.96 6.02 6.97
N ALA A 44 6.58 5.53 5.78
CA ALA A 44 7.42 4.64 4.98
C ALA A 44 7.17 4.85 3.48
N ASP A 45 8.23 4.72 2.70
CA ASP A 45 8.16 4.60 1.24
C ASP A 45 8.51 3.15 0.88
N CYS A 46 7.53 2.43 0.33
CA CYS A 46 7.64 1.00 0.02
C CYS A 46 7.79 0.76 -1.48
N THR A 47 8.10 1.80 -2.26
CA THR A 47 8.10 1.73 -3.73
C THR A 47 9.06 0.68 -4.29
N SER A 48 10.21 0.47 -3.63
CA SER A 48 11.19 -0.54 -4.05
C SER A 48 10.79 -1.98 -3.76
N ASP A 49 9.81 -2.19 -2.89
CA ASP A 49 9.40 -3.52 -2.41
C ASP A 49 8.14 -4.05 -3.14
N ILE A 50 7.63 -3.28 -4.10
CA ILE A 50 6.46 -3.64 -4.90
C ILE A 50 6.82 -4.74 -5.89
N TYR A 51 6.01 -5.78 -5.92
CA TYR A 51 6.12 -6.87 -6.88
C TYR A 51 4.80 -7.12 -7.61
N GLN A 52 4.91 -7.64 -8.83
CA GLN A 52 3.74 -8.01 -9.63
C GLN A 52 3.27 -9.41 -9.26
N VAL A 53 1.98 -9.57 -8.99
CA VAL A 53 1.33 -10.86 -8.71
C VAL A 53 0.71 -11.43 -9.98
N ASP A 54 0.04 -10.58 -10.76
CA ASP A 54 -0.59 -10.91 -12.04
C ASP A 54 -0.72 -9.62 -12.90
N THR A 55 -1.27 -9.72 -14.10
CA THR A 55 -1.57 -8.56 -14.94
C THR A 55 -2.51 -7.60 -14.21
N GLY A 56 -2.04 -6.38 -14.01
CA GLY A 56 -2.75 -5.34 -13.26
C GLY A 56 -2.89 -5.60 -11.76
N VAL A 57 -2.29 -6.65 -11.20
CA VAL A 57 -2.30 -6.95 -9.76
C VAL A 57 -0.90 -6.83 -9.19
N TYR A 58 -0.74 -5.93 -8.23
CA TYR A 58 0.54 -5.66 -7.58
C TYR A 58 0.38 -5.77 -6.08
N ALA A 59 1.45 -6.20 -5.41
CA ALA A 59 1.48 -6.33 -3.97
C ALA A 59 2.78 -5.79 -3.39
N CYS A 60 2.75 -5.49 -2.11
CA CYS A 60 3.90 -5.12 -1.30
C CYS A 60 3.74 -5.72 0.09
N ASP A 61 4.76 -6.46 0.53
CA ASP A 61 4.81 -7.00 1.88
C ASP A 61 5.54 -6.02 2.81
N TYR A 62 4.78 -5.37 3.67
CA TYR A 62 5.30 -4.35 4.58
C TYR A 62 5.40 -4.88 6.01
N SER A 63 6.61 -4.91 6.55
CA SER A 63 6.86 -5.23 7.95
C SER A 63 6.69 -3.98 8.83
N ILE A 64 5.63 -3.96 9.65
CA ILE A 64 5.38 -2.85 10.58
C ILE A 64 6.49 -2.85 11.63
N PRO A 65 7.27 -1.77 11.80
CA PRO A 65 8.32 -1.72 12.81
C PRO A 65 7.77 -2.01 14.22
N GLU A 66 8.49 -2.75 15.06
CA GLU A 66 8.08 -2.99 16.45
C GLU A 66 7.94 -1.68 17.25
N THR A 67 8.71 -0.67 16.86
CA THR A 67 8.70 0.67 17.43
C THR A 67 7.51 1.52 16.98
N ALA A 68 6.78 1.12 15.91
CA ALA A 68 5.67 1.89 15.36
C ALA A 68 4.60 2.22 16.41
N ASP A 69 4.16 3.47 16.44
CA ASP A 69 3.15 3.92 17.39
C ASP A 69 1.80 3.23 17.16
N LYS A 70 1.02 3.12 18.24
CA LYS A 70 -0.39 2.68 18.08
C LYS A 70 -1.16 3.80 17.40
N GLY A 71 -2.00 3.47 16.43
CA GLY A 71 -2.75 4.50 15.74
C GLY A 71 -3.36 4.06 14.43
N LEU A 72 -3.94 5.03 13.73
CA LEU A 72 -4.47 4.85 12.39
C LEU A 72 -3.42 5.30 11.37
N TYR A 73 -3.10 4.41 10.45
CA TYR A 73 -2.17 4.63 9.37
C TYR A 73 -2.93 4.61 8.05
N VAL A 74 -2.42 5.35 7.07
CA VAL A 74 -2.92 5.38 5.69
C VAL A 74 -1.88 4.71 4.81
N TYR A 75 -2.29 3.78 3.96
CA TYR A 75 -1.47 3.40 2.80
C TYR A 75 -2.07 4.05 1.56
N GLU A 76 -1.20 4.43 0.62
CA GLU A 76 -1.59 5.09 -0.62
C GLU A 76 -0.79 4.51 -1.78
N TRP A 77 -1.51 3.91 -2.72
CA TRP A 77 -1.02 3.53 -4.03
C TRP A 77 -1.18 4.70 -4.99
N GLN A 78 -0.15 4.99 -5.77
CA GLN A 78 -0.21 5.89 -6.90
C GLN A 78 0.34 5.20 -8.13
N ALA A 79 -0.27 5.44 -9.28
CA ALA A 79 0.19 4.94 -10.56
C ALA A 79 -0.24 5.88 -11.69
N THR A 80 0.27 5.65 -12.89
CA THR A 80 -0.30 6.20 -14.12
C THR A 80 -0.84 5.04 -14.94
N ILE A 81 -2.07 5.14 -15.43
CA ILE A 81 -2.71 4.14 -16.29
C ILE A 81 -3.09 4.80 -17.60
N ASN A 82 -2.45 4.41 -18.70
CA ASN A 82 -2.67 5.00 -20.03
C ASN A 82 -2.54 6.53 -20.02
N GLY A 83 -1.49 7.05 -19.35
CA GLY A 83 -1.25 8.49 -19.22
C GLY A 83 -2.18 9.24 -18.25
N LYS A 84 -3.05 8.56 -17.49
CA LYS A 84 -3.92 9.18 -16.49
C LYS A 84 -3.46 8.84 -15.07
N PRO A 85 -3.43 9.82 -14.14
CA PRO A 85 -3.09 9.55 -12.75
C PRO A 85 -4.16 8.67 -12.11
N TYR A 86 -3.71 7.70 -11.33
CA TYR A 86 -4.52 6.81 -10.51
C TYR A 86 -4.03 6.90 -9.06
N ARG A 87 -4.98 6.95 -8.12
CA ARG A 87 -4.70 6.91 -6.68
C ARG A 87 -5.72 6.02 -5.99
N GLU A 88 -5.22 5.13 -5.15
CA GLU A 88 -6.03 4.32 -4.24
C GLU A 88 -5.45 4.47 -2.83
N SER A 89 -6.30 4.67 -1.82
CA SER A 89 -5.86 4.75 -0.43
C SER A 89 -6.75 3.95 0.49
N GLY A 90 -6.15 3.46 1.56
CA GLY A 90 -6.85 2.69 2.58
C GLY A 90 -6.27 2.90 3.95
N LEU A 91 -7.04 2.47 4.95
CA LEU A 91 -6.69 2.62 6.36
C LEU A 91 -6.35 1.28 6.99
N PHE A 92 -5.36 1.28 7.89
CA PHE A 92 -5.11 0.18 8.81
C PHE A 92 -4.75 0.71 10.20
N ARG A 93 -5.07 -0.09 11.23
CA ARG A 93 -4.79 0.26 12.63
C ARG A 93 -3.65 -0.57 13.19
N VAL A 94 -2.60 0.11 13.66
CA VAL A 94 -1.49 -0.51 14.42
C VAL A 94 -1.81 -0.56 15.90
N ARG A 95 -1.54 -1.70 16.54
CA ARG A 95 -1.67 -1.93 17.99
C ARG A 95 -0.30 -2.33 18.56
N LYS A 96 -0.01 -1.91 19.80
CA LYS A 96 1.16 -2.40 20.53
C LYS A 96 0.92 -3.82 21.02
N ARG A 97 1.99 -4.63 21.05
CA ARG A 97 2.01 -5.92 21.74
C ARG A 97 1.82 -5.66 23.24
N LYS A 98 0.92 -6.40 23.91
CA LYS A 98 0.90 -6.39 25.38
C LYS A 98 2.23 -6.99 25.84
N VAL A 99 3.09 -6.17 26.44
CA VAL A 99 4.21 -6.68 27.24
C VAL A 99 3.57 -7.24 28.51
N GLY A 100 3.72 -8.55 28.72
CA GLY A 100 3.27 -9.22 29.94
C GLY A 100 4.19 -8.94 31.11
#